data_AF-A0A1W1Y882-F1
#
_entry.id   AF-A0A1W1Y882-F1
#
_cell.length_a   1.000
_cell.length_b   1.000
_cell.length_c   1.000
_cell.angle_alpha   90.00
_cell.angle_beta   90.00
_cell.angle_gamma   90.00
#
_symmetry.space_group_name_H-M   'P 1'
#
loop_
_entity.id
_entity.type
_entity.pdbx_description
1 polymer ?
#
loop_
_entity_poly.entity_id
_entity_poly.type
_entity_poly.pdbx_seq_one_letter_code
_entity_poly.pdbx_strand_id
1 'polypeptide(L)'
;MSPVTDHAAVRFFERVHHVDFSALCPGAADDRARLLAVCAALEISVREARDLVCPPRLHRWIRRGASAVTVDGYRLVCDGRTVVTTTVAEKRRRPPRLRQGGGDLHMCGVYDLR
;
A
#
# COMPACT_ATOMS: atom_id res chain seq x y z
N MET A 1 1.55 15.08 6.84
CA MET A 1 0.25 14.39 6.73
C MET A 1 0.30 13.38 5.58
N SER A 2 -0.09 12.12 5.80
CA SER A 2 -0.07 11.08 4.73
C SER A 2 -1.02 11.46 3.58
N PRO A 3 -0.64 11.25 2.29
CA PRO A 3 -1.52 11.49 1.15
C PRO A 3 -2.62 10.43 1.00
N VAL A 4 -2.58 9.37 1.81
CA VAL A 4 -3.56 8.27 1.75
C VAL A 4 -4.83 8.67 2.49
N THR A 5 -5.96 8.57 1.78
CA THR A 5 -7.29 8.77 2.34
C THR A 5 -7.77 7.52 3.10
N ASP A 6 -8.76 7.68 3.98
CA ASP A 6 -9.34 6.53 4.70
C ASP A 6 -9.94 5.51 3.73
N HIS A 7 -10.60 5.99 2.67
CA HIS A 7 -11.10 5.13 1.60
C HIS A 7 -10.01 4.25 0.96
N ALA A 8 -8.88 4.88 0.58
CA ALA A 8 -7.78 4.15 -0.04
C ALA A 8 -7.16 3.11 0.91
N ALA A 9 -7.06 3.44 2.20
CA ALA A 9 -6.57 2.51 3.21
C ALA A 9 -7.53 1.32 3.41
N VAL A 10 -8.84 1.57 3.53
CA VAL A 10 -9.85 0.50 3.64
C VAL A 10 -9.79 -0.45 2.44
N ARG A 11 -9.76 0.09 1.21
CA ARG A 11 -9.66 -0.73 -0.01
C ARG A 11 -8.38 -1.54 -0.10
N PHE A 12 -7.27 -1.00 0.42
CA PHE A 12 -6.02 -1.74 0.50
C PHE A 12 -6.15 -2.94 1.45
N PHE A 13 -6.66 -2.75 2.67
CA PHE A 13 -6.83 -3.85 3.62
C PHE A 13 -7.85 -4.89 3.15
N GLU A 14 -8.94 -4.46 2.51
CA GLU A 14 -9.94 -5.36 1.91
C GLU A 14 -9.33 -6.23 0.79
N ARG A 15 -8.57 -5.63 -0.13
CA ARG A 15 -8.12 -6.32 -1.35
C ARG A 15 -6.79 -7.03 -1.21
N VAL A 16 -5.86 -6.46 -0.45
CA VAL A 16 -4.48 -6.95 -0.31
C VAL A 16 -4.34 -7.82 0.94
N HIS A 17 -4.96 -7.41 2.04
CA HIS A 17 -4.94 -8.16 3.31
C HIS A 17 -6.19 -9.01 3.51
N HIS A 18 -7.12 -9.03 2.56
CA HIS A 18 -8.34 -9.84 2.59
C HIS A 18 -9.17 -9.64 3.87
N VAL A 19 -9.18 -8.42 4.40
CA VAL A 19 -10.00 -8.07 5.57
C VAL A 19 -11.47 -8.08 5.18
N ASP A 20 -12.25 -8.95 5.80
CA ASP A 20 -13.71 -8.92 5.74
C ASP A 20 -14.25 -7.90 6.75
N PHE A 21 -14.54 -6.69 6.28
CA PHE A 21 -15.09 -5.63 7.11
C PHE A 21 -16.53 -5.88 7.56
N SER A 22 -17.29 -6.70 6.82
CA SER A 22 -18.65 -7.08 7.23
C SER A 22 -18.62 -7.96 8.47
N ALA A 23 -17.61 -8.84 8.57
CA ALA A 23 -17.37 -9.65 9.76
C ALA A 23 -16.62 -8.88 10.87
N LEU A 24 -15.58 -8.11 10.52
CA LEU A 24 -14.71 -7.43 11.49
C LEU A 24 -15.41 -6.29 12.23
N CYS A 25 -16.23 -5.51 11.52
CA CYS A 25 -16.93 -4.36 12.09
C CYS A 25 -18.33 -4.22 11.48
N PRO A 26 -19.27 -5.11 11.86
CA PRO A 26 -20.63 -5.05 11.34
C PRO A 26 -21.27 -3.70 11.71
N GLY A 27 -21.76 -2.98 10.71
CA GLY A 27 -22.41 -1.68 10.91
C GLY A 27 -21.50 -0.46 10.93
N ALA A 28 -20.22 -0.58 10.53
CA ALA A 28 -19.35 0.58 10.37
C ALA A 28 -19.95 1.60 9.37
N ALA A 29 -20.21 2.82 9.86
CA ALA A 29 -20.94 3.86 9.15
C ALA A 29 -20.15 4.47 7.98
N ASP A 30 -18.82 4.53 8.09
CA ASP A 30 -17.94 5.12 7.09
C ASP A 30 -16.56 4.43 7.04
N ASP A 31 -15.73 4.86 6.11
CA ASP A 31 -14.37 4.32 5.94
C ASP A 31 -13.45 4.67 7.13
N ARG A 32 -13.75 5.72 7.88
CA ARG A 32 -12.98 6.09 9.08
C ARG A 32 -13.18 5.07 10.19
N ALA A 33 -14.43 4.69 10.47
CA ALA A 33 -14.79 3.67 11.45
C ALA A 33 -14.17 2.31 11.07
N ARG A 34 -14.24 1.94 9.78
CA ARG A 34 -13.59 0.72 9.25
C ARG A 34 -12.08 0.74 9.46
N LEU A 35 -11.42 1.84 9.12
CA LEU A 35 -9.98 1.97 9.31
C LEU A 35 -9.58 1.85 10.78
N LEU A 36 -10.34 2.48 11.69
CA LEU A 36 -10.09 2.37 13.13
C LEU A 36 -10.27 0.93 13.63
N ALA A 37 -11.26 0.19 13.11
CA ALA A 37 -11.45 -1.22 13.46
C ALA A 37 -10.24 -2.08 13.05
N VAL A 38 -9.68 -1.88 11.86
CA VAL A 38 -8.44 -2.55 11.44
C VAL A 38 -7.26 -2.13 12.30
N CYS A 39 -7.13 -0.84 12.60
CA CYS A 39 -6.06 -0.33 13.45
C CYS A 39 -6.10 -0.97 14.85
N ALA A 40 -7.30 -1.10 15.43
CA ALA A 40 -7.49 -1.77 16.71
C ALA A 40 -7.16 -3.28 16.63
N ALA A 41 -7.62 -3.96 15.57
CA ALA A 41 -7.37 -5.39 15.39
C ALA A 41 -5.89 -5.74 15.14
N LEU A 42 -5.13 -4.82 14.53
CA LEU A 42 -3.71 -4.98 14.24
C LEU A 42 -2.80 -4.30 15.27
N GLU A 43 -3.37 -3.65 16.29
CA GLU A 43 -2.64 -2.86 17.31
C GLU A 43 -1.69 -1.81 16.70
N ILE A 44 -2.13 -1.14 15.63
CA ILE A 44 -1.37 -0.07 14.96
C ILE A 44 -2.13 1.25 14.98
N SER A 45 -1.40 2.35 14.86
CA SER A 45 -1.99 3.66 14.64
C SER A 45 -2.53 3.82 13.21
N VAL A 46 -3.46 4.76 13.03
CA VAL A 46 -3.95 5.16 11.69
C VAL A 46 -2.80 5.62 10.78
N ARG A 47 -1.77 6.25 11.35
CA ARG A 47 -0.61 6.69 10.59
C ARG A 47 0.15 5.49 10.03
N GLU A 48 0.45 4.50 10.87
CA GLU A 48 1.14 3.27 10.46
C GLU A 48 0.30 2.52 9.42
N ALA A 49 -1.01 2.40 9.62
CA ALA A 49 -1.91 1.79 8.66
C ALA A 49 -1.85 2.47 7.27
N ARG A 50 -1.77 3.81 7.23
CA ARG A 50 -1.60 4.55 5.97
C ARG A 50 -0.20 4.43 5.38
N ASP A 51 0.82 4.30 6.22
CA ASP A 51 2.20 4.13 5.79
C ASP A 51 2.45 2.73 5.20
N LEU A 52 1.64 1.71 5.56
CA LEU A 52 1.58 0.41 4.87
C LEU A 52 1.06 0.53 3.43
N VAL A 53 0.13 1.45 3.18
CA VAL A 53 -0.42 1.71 1.83
C VAL A 53 0.54 2.54 1.00
N CYS A 54 1.08 3.61 1.58
CA CYS A 54 2.03 4.50 0.94
C CYS A 54 3.13 4.87 1.95
N PRO A 55 4.30 4.23 1.88
CA PRO A 55 5.42 4.52 2.76
C PRO A 55 5.81 6.01 2.73
N PRO A 56 6.25 6.62 3.86
CA PRO A 56 6.58 8.05 3.95
C PRO A 56 7.51 8.56 2.87
N ARG A 57 8.50 7.73 2.47
CA ARG A 57 9.41 8.05 1.37
C ARG A 57 8.64 8.42 0.11
N LEU A 58 7.56 7.70 -0.22
CA LEU A 58 6.79 7.87 -1.44
C LEU A 58 5.86 9.11 -1.45
N HIS A 59 5.60 9.73 -0.29
CA HIS A 59 4.56 10.76 -0.15
C HIS A 59 4.77 11.97 -1.06
N ARG A 60 6.02 12.41 -1.23
CA ARG A 60 6.34 13.59 -2.05
C ARG A 60 5.98 13.42 -3.52
N TRP A 61 6.08 12.19 -4.05
CA TRP A 61 5.81 11.91 -5.46
C TRP A 61 4.32 11.74 -5.71
N ILE A 62 3.61 11.05 -4.81
CA ILE A 62 2.14 10.96 -4.88
C ILE A 62 1.51 12.36 -4.86
N ARG A 63 1.98 13.27 -4.00
CA ARG A 63 1.50 14.66 -3.96
C ARG A 63 1.79 15.45 -5.25
N ARG A 64 2.81 15.06 -6.02
CA ARG A 64 3.12 15.66 -7.34
C ARG A 64 2.27 15.07 -8.47
N GLY A 65 1.32 14.18 -8.17
CA GLY A 65 0.50 13.52 -9.17
C GLY A 65 1.21 12.35 -9.86
N ALA A 66 2.23 11.77 -9.22
CA ALA A 66 2.93 10.64 -9.80
C ALA A 66 1.98 9.45 -10.03
N SER A 67 2.05 8.87 -11.23
CA SER A 67 1.24 7.73 -11.66
C SER A 67 2.00 6.43 -11.46
N ALA A 68 1.30 5.38 -11.04
CA ALA A 68 1.88 4.04 -10.97
C ALA A 68 1.65 3.28 -12.27
N VAL A 69 2.70 2.76 -12.89
CA VAL A 69 2.63 1.95 -14.13
C VAL A 69 3.11 0.53 -13.82
N THR A 70 2.42 -0.48 -14.35
CA THR A 70 2.86 -1.89 -14.23
C THR A 70 3.34 -2.39 -15.58
N VAL A 71 4.59 -2.86 -15.66
CA VAL A 71 5.21 -3.38 -16.88
C VAL A 71 6.01 -4.64 -16.52
N ASP A 72 5.79 -5.76 -17.21
CA ASP A 72 6.61 -6.99 -17.10
C ASP A 72 6.93 -7.46 -15.67
N GLY A 73 5.98 -7.34 -14.75
CA GLY A 73 6.18 -7.74 -13.36
C GLY A 73 6.96 -6.70 -12.53
N TYR A 74 7.00 -5.44 -12.96
CA TYR A 74 7.51 -4.31 -12.20
C TYR A 74 6.39 -3.30 -11.97
N ARG A 75 6.38 -2.66 -10.79
CA ARG A 75 5.56 -1.50 -10.51
C ARG A 75 6.44 -0.26 -10.42
N LEU A 76 6.23 0.66 -11.33
CA LEU A 76 6.93 1.92 -11.47
C LEU A 76 6.08 3.05 -10.90
N VAL A 77 6.70 4.03 -10.23
CA VAL A 77 6.06 5.30 -9.87
C VAL A 77 6.71 6.40 -10.71
N CYS A 78 5.93 7.02 -11.60
CA CYS A 78 6.37 7.99 -12.59
C CYS A 78 5.77 9.37 -12.27
N ASP A 79 6.58 10.41 -12.09
CA ASP A 79 6.10 11.78 -11.83
C ASP A 79 6.09 12.71 -13.05
N GLY A 80 6.09 12.11 -14.26
CA GLY A 80 6.17 12.83 -15.54
C GLY A 80 7.60 13.23 -15.94
N ARG A 81 8.58 13.14 -15.03
CA ARG A 81 10.02 13.37 -15.31
C ARG A 81 10.95 12.32 -14.69
N THR A 82 10.51 11.69 -13.59
CA THR A 82 11.34 10.78 -12.78
C THR A 82 10.63 9.45 -12.56
N VAL A 83 11.37 8.33 -12.63
CA VAL A 83 10.92 7.01 -12.20
C VAL A 83 11.55 6.69 -10.84
N VAL A 84 10.72 6.49 -9.83
CA VAL A 84 11.13 6.58 -8.42
C VAL A 84 11.35 5.23 -7.75
N THR A 85 10.59 4.21 -8.11
CA THR A 85 10.74 2.86 -7.52
C THR A 85 10.27 1.80 -8.49
N THR A 86 11.02 0.70 -8.54
CA THR A 86 10.61 -0.61 -9.01
C THR A 86 10.25 -1.46 -7.78
N THR A 87 9.02 -1.93 -7.66
CA THR A 87 8.82 -3.20 -6.93
C THR A 87 8.70 -4.29 -7.97
N VAL A 88 9.45 -5.38 -7.83
CA VAL A 88 9.09 -6.61 -8.55
C VAL A 88 7.68 -6.94 -8.05
N ALA A 89 6.68 -6.81 -8.93
CA ALA A 89 5.41 -7.44 -8.71
C ALA A 89 5.74 -8.91 -8.55
N GLU A 90 5.74 -9.40 -7.31
CA GLU A 90 5.84 -10.82 -7.02
C GLU A 90 4.85 -11.50 -7.97
N LYS A 91 5.40 -12.20 -8.98
CA LYS A 91 4.62 -13.07 -9.85
C LYS A 91 3.69 -13.81 -8.92
N ARG A 92 2.37 -13.60 -9.06
CA ARG A 92 1.29 -14.28 -8.33
C ARG A 92 1.69 -15.73 -8.03
N ARG A 93 2.39 -15.95 -6.92
CA ARG A 93 2.61 -17.27 -6.38
C ARG A 93 1.43 -17.44 -5.45
N ARG A 94 0.61 -18.44 -5.76
CA ARG A 94 -0.42 -18.98 -4.88
C ARG A 94 0.03 -18.86 -3.40
N PRO A 95 -0.88 -18.54 -2.47
CA PRO A 95 -0.50 -18.18 -1.12
C PRO A 95 0.38 -19.27 -0.51
N PRO A 96 1.64 -18.98 -0.14
CA PRO A 96 2.37 -19.86 0.74
C PRO A 96 1.66 -19.80 2.09
N ARG A 97 1.29 -20.97 2.62
CA ARG A 97 0.84 -21.09 4.01
C ARG A 97 1.82 -20.34 4.91
N LEU A 98 1.30 -19.57 5.86
CA LEU A 98 2.03 -18.87 6.91
C LEU A 98 3.27 -19.66 7.36
N ARG A 99 4.42 -19.27 6.83
CA ARG A 99 5.72 -19.47 7.45
C ARG A 99 6.38 -18.11 7.48
N GLN A 100 6.62 -17.63 8.70
CA GLN A 100 7.52 -16.54 8.99
C GLN A 100 8.85 -16.81 8.29
N GLY A 101 9.24 -15.92 7.38
CA GLY A 101 10.50 -16.02 6.64
C GLY A 101 10.62 -14.82 5.70
N GLY A 102 11.59 -13.96 5.99
CA GLY A 102 11.80 -12.66 5.36
C GLY A 102 11.83 -12.70 3.82
N GLY A 103 11.15 -11.73 3.23
CA GLY A 103 11.36 -11.32 1.84
C GLY A 103 12.04 -9.96 1.85
N ASP A 104 13.30 -9.93 1.45
CA ASP A 104 14.06 -8.69 1.32
C ASP A 104 13.50 -7.84 0.16
N LEU A 105 13.02 -6.65 0.52
CA LEU A 105 12.68 -5.57 -0.42
C LEU A 105 13.98 -5.00 -1.01
N HIS A 106 14.44 -5.55 -2.13
CA HIS A 106 15.51 -4.93 -2.92
C HIS A 106 14.97 -3.71 -3.69
N MET A 107 15.48 -2.52 -3.37
CA MET A 107 15.24 -1.30 -4.16
C MET A 107 16.24 -1.19 -5.30
N CYS A 108 15.76 -1.01 -6.53
CA CYS A 108 16.59 -0.59 -7.66
C CYS A 108 16.26 0.86 -8.04
N GLY A 109 17.14 1.79 -7.64
CA GLY A 109 17.42 3.09 -8.27
C GLY A 109 16.29 4.13 -8.43
N VAL A 110 16.66 5.41 -8.33
CA VAL A 110 15.87 6.52 -8.87
C VAL A 110 16.51 6.92 -10.19
N TYR A 111 15.74 6.97 -11.28
CA TYR A 111 16.24 7.30 -12.61
C TYR A 111 15.57 8.59 -13.12
N ASP A 112 16.39 9.58 -13.48
CA ASP A 112 15.97 10.81 -14.17
C ASP A 112 15.98 10.53 -15.68
N LEU A 113 14.86 10.74 -16.37
CA LEU A 113 14.67 10.36 -17.79
C LEU A 113 14.98 11.53 -18.74
N ARG A 114 16.07 12.28 -18.50
CA ARG A 114 16.47 13.40 -19.37
C ARG A 114 16.96 12.96 -20.73
#